data_AF-A0A660RLV0-F1
#
_entry.id   AF-A0A660RLV0-F1
#
_cell.length_a   1.000
_cell.length_b   1.000
_cell.length_c   1.000
_cell.angle_alpha   90.00
_cell.angle_beta   90.00
_cell.angle_gamma   90.00
#
_symmetry.space_group_name_H-M   'P 1'
#
loop_
_entity.id
_entity.type
_entity.pdbx_description
1 polymer ?
#
loop_
_entity_poly.entity_id
_entity_poly.type
_entity_poly.pdbx_seq_one_letter_code
_entity_poly.pdbx_strand_id
1 'polypeptide(L)'
;RQRSIWKHGPSCNACTKLVKLGLIKEYAKGRIVVSGANRSDSWGKTYLKFHQGVYTPLLEFDKKDIREMLDHFGVQIRKIGEARNREGCKLKHLLKMLVKQEYHGRAVSVANELLLSILDEEGFKADLANVKIIGPLSKNIALVNLKPDPPDFLKNKVKEALKKVEVIDEVFFVDTPIELDIVANPSIYRNESSREWILKGRLQPEFSQKVVVRWRESKNNRLRTFQVVGYRRWENGNKG
;
A
#
# COMPACT_ATOMS: atom_id res chain seq x y z
N ARG A 1 -11.06 -13.20 6.29
CA ARG A 1 -10.66 -13.44 4.89
C ARG A 1 -9.38 -12.70 4.46
N GLN A 2 -9.23 -11.41 4.75
CA GLN A 2 -8.00 -10.71 4.36
C GLN A 2 -6.75 -11.29 5.01
N ARG A 3 -6.81 -11.58 6.31
CA ARG A 3 -5.69 -12.17 7.08
C ARG A 3 -5.18 -13.49 6.48
N SER A 4 -6.07 -14.36 6.02
CA SER A 4 -5.68 -15.65 5.42
C SER A 4 -4.95 -15.48 4.09
N ILE A 5 -5.29 -14.45 3.30
CA ILE A 5 -4.54 -14.10 2.08
C ILE A 5 -3.14 -13.59 2.46
N TRP A 6 -3.07 -12.66 3.40
CA TRP A 6 -1.84 -11.97 3.79
C TRP A 6 -0.84 -12.86 4.55
N LYS A 7 -1.31 -13.96 5.15
CA LYS A 7 -0.43 -15.00 5.73
C LYS A 7 0.55 -15.57 4.71
N HIS A 8 0.24 -15.47 3.42
CA HIS A 8 1.05 -15.97 2.31
C HIS A 8 1.81 -14.88 1.55
N GLY A 9 1.84 -13.66 2.08
CA GLY A 9 2.54 -12.52 1.51
C GLY A 9 1.59 -11.43 1.00
N PRO A 10 2.14 -10.26 0.62
CA PRO A 10 1.36 -9.11 0.23
C PRO A 10 0.61 -9.35 -1.09
N SER A 11 -0.73 -9.31 -1.06
CA SER A 11 -1.56 -9.57 -2.24
C SER A 11 -2.83 -8.71 -2.27
N CYS A 12 -2.67 -7.43 -2.65
CA CYS A 12 -3.79 -6.49 -2.76
C CYS A 12 -4.82 -6.95 -3.81
N ASN A 13 -4.38 -7.52 -4.94
CA ASN A 13 -5.27 -7.98 -5.99
C ASN A 13 -6.19 -9.11 -5.52
N ALA A 14 -5.64 -10.10 -4.80
CA ALA A 14 -6.45 -11.17 -4.20
C ALA A 14 -7.42 -10.61 -3.15
N CYS A 15 -7.02 -9.61 -2.36
CA CYS A 15 -7.91 -8.97 -1.40
C CYS A 15 -9.05 -8.21 -2.08
N THR A 16 -8.77 -7.48 -3.16
CA THR A 16 -9.80 -6.79 -3.95
C THR A 16 -10.79 -7.80 -4.52
N LYS A 17 -10.31 -8.87 -5.15
CA LYS A 17 -11.17 -9.88 -5.78
C LYS A 17 -11.97 -10.70 -4.77
N LEU A 18 -11.31 -11.26 -3.76
CA LEU A 18 -11.89 -12.28 -2.86
C LEU A 18 -12.51 -11.70 -1.59
N VAL A 19 -12.05 -10.53 -1.14
CA VAL A 19 -12.54 -9.90 0.09
C VAL A 19 -13.43 -8.73 -0.25
N LYS A 20 -12.93 -7.70 -0.92
CA LYS A 20 -13.71 -6.47 -1.16
C LYS A 20 -14.89 -6.75 -2.09
N LEU A 21 -14.62 -7.11 -3.34
CA LEU A 21 -15.67 -7.43 -4.31
C LEU A 21 -16.42 -8.71 -3.95
N GLY A 22 -15.71 -9.72 -3.45
CA GLY A 22 -16.32 -10.98 -3.02
C GLY A 22 -17.42 -10.80 -1.97
N LEU A 23 -17.14 -10.06 -0.88
CA LEU A 23 -18.14 -9.82 0.17
C LEU A 23 -19.31 -8.96 -0.33
N ILE A 24 -19.04 -7.95 -1.16
CA ILE A 24 -20.11 -7.12 -1.74
C ILE A 24 -21.03 -7.96 -2.62
N LYS A 25 -20.48 -8.87 -3.45
CA LYS A 25 -21.27 -9.78 -4.29
C LYS A 25 -22.07 -10.79 -3.46
N GLU A 26 -21.47 -11.34 -2.41
CA GLU A 26 -22.18 -12.22 -1.46
C GLU A 26 -23.36 -11.50 -0.82
N TYR A 27 -23.16 -10.27 -0.36
CA TYR A 27 -24.22 -9.43 0.19
C TYR A 27 -25.30 -9.12 -0.84
N ALA A 28 -24.92 -8.84 -2.09
CA ALA A 28 -25.85 -8.54 -3.17
C ALA A 28 -26.75 -9.74 -3.54
N LYS A 29 -26.37 -10.98 -3.19
CA LYS A 29 -27.17 -12.20 -3.43
C LYS A 29 -27.67 -12.32 -4.89
N GLY A 30 -26.76 -12.11 -5.84
CA GLY A 30 -27.08 -12.17 -7.28
C GLY A 30 -27.66 -10.88 -7.87
N ARG A 31 -27.97 -9.88 -7.05
CA ARG A 31 -28.32 -8.54 -7.54
C ARG A 31 -27.11 -7.81 -8.12
N ILE A 32 -27.38 -6.80 -8.94
CA ILE A 32 -26.35 -5.97 -9.57
C ILE A 32 -25.65 -5.12 -8.50
N VAL A 33 -24.32 -5.13 -8.54
CA VAL A 33 -23.46 -4.25 -7.74
C VAL A 33 -23.10 -3.05 -8.60
N VAL A 34 -23.46 -1.84 -8.14
CA VAL A 34 -23.07 -0.60 -8.83
C VAL A 34 -21.73 -0.11 -8.29
N SER A 35 -20.77 0.10 -9.18
CA SER A 35 -19.42 0.61 -8.89
C SER A 35 -19.28 2.06 -9.33
N GLY A 36 -18.58 2.87 -8.53
CA GLY A 36 -18.21 4.24 -8.89
C GLY A 36 -16.96 4.36 -9.76
N ALA A 37 -16.47 3.24 -10.35
CA ALA A 37 -15.29 3.29 -11.21
C ALA A 37 -15.53 4.19 -12.44
N ASN A 38 -14.55 5.01 -12.80
CA ASN A 38 -14.66 5.92 -13.93
C ASN A 38 -13.60 5.63 -15.00
N ARG A 39 -13.57 6.41 -16.08
CA ARG A 39 -12.63 6.22 -17.22
C ARG A 39 -11.16 6.15 -16.80
N SER A 40 -10.79 6.87 -15.74
CA SER A 40 -9.41 6.96 -15.27
C SER A 40 -8.97 5.78 -14.40
N ASP A 41 -9.90 5.00 -13.86
CA ASP A 41 -9.60 3.87 -12.99
C ASP A 41 -9.05 2.66 -13.74
N SER A 42 -8.34 1.77 -13.03
CA SER A 42 -7.83 0.52 -13.62
C SER A 42 -8.93 -0.34 -14.23
N TRP A 43 -10.13 -0.34 -13.63
CA TRP A 43 -11.31 -0.99 -14.20
C TRP A 43 -11.82 -0.23 -15.43
N GLY A 44 -11.80 1.11 -15.40
CA GLY A 44 -12.25 1.94 -16.50
C GLY A 44 -11.49 1.71 -17.81
N LYS A 45 -10.18 1.47 -17.70
CA LYS A 45 -9.31 1.13 -18.83
C LYS A 45 -9.65 -0.20 -19.51
N THR A 46 -10.49 -1.05 -18.90
CA THR A 46 -10.97 -2.29 -19.52
C THR A 46 -12.17 -2.07 -20.44
N TYR A 47 -12.82 -0.89 -20.38
CA TYR A 47 -14.04 -0.56 -21.12
C TYR A 47 -15.23 -1.51 -20.85
N LEU A 48 -15.21 -2.26 -19.74
CA LEU A 48 -16.28 -3.17 -19.35
C LEU A 48 -17.33 -2.45 -18.48
N LYS A 49 -18.43 -2.01 -19.10
CA LYS A 49 -19.56 -1.36 -18.41
C LYS A 49 -20.31 -2.30 -17.47
N PHE A 50 -20.37 -3.58 -17.82
CA PHE A 50 -20.93 -4.64 -16.99
C PHE A 50 -20.06 -5.90 -17.03
N HIS A 51 -19.63 -6.41 -15.88
CA HIS A 51 -18.88 -7.66 -15.82
C HIS A 51 -19.10 -8.40 -14.49
N GLN A 52 -19.46 -9.68 -14.57
CA GLN A 52 -19.67 -10.56 -13.42
C GLN A 52 -20.58 -9.96 -12.32
N GLY A 53 -21.71 -9.35 -12.73
CA GLY A 53 -22.67 -8.75 -11.80
C GLY A 53 -22.27 -7.37 -11.25
N VAL A 54 -21.20 -6.76 -11.76
CA VAL A 54 -20.78 -5.39 -11.41
C VAL A 54 -21.07 -4.45 -12.59
N TYR A 55 -21.89 -3.43 -12.36
CA TYR A 55 -22.21 -2.37 -13.31
C TYR A 55 -21.44 -1.09 -12.97
N THR A 56 -20.89 -0.43 -13.99
CA THR A 56 -20.07 0.79 -13.86
C THR A 56 -20.68 1.92 -14.67
N PRO A 57 -21.66 2.67 -14.11
CA PRO A 57 -22.35 3.74 -14.85
C PRO A 57 -21.43 4.90 -15.21
N LEU A 58 -20.38 5.14 -14.41
CA LEU A 58 -19.49 6.28 -14.60
C LEU A 58 -18.32 6.03 -15.57
N LEU A 59 -18.34 4.89 -16.27
CA LEU A 59 -17.23 4.42 -17.10
C LEU A 59 -16.81 5.43 -18.19
N GLU A 60 -17.80 6.12 -18.75
CA GLU A 60 -17.60 7.07 -19.84
C GLU A 60 -17.15 8.44 -19.36
N PHE A 61 -17.17 8.70 -18.06
CA PHE A 61 -16.90 10.03 -17.51
C PHE A 61 -15.51 10.09 -16.89
N ASP A 62 -14.87 11.24 -17.04
CA ASP A 62 -13.65 11.57 -16.31
C ASP A 62 -13.98 12.24 -14.96
N LYS A 63 -12.96 12.68 -14.21
CA LYS A 63 -13.17 13.31 -12.91
C LYS A 63 -13.76 14.71 -13.01
N LYS A 64 -13.57 15.41 -14.13
CA LYS A 64 -14.11 16.74 -14.37
C LYS A 64 -15.62 16.62 -14.63
N ASP A 65 -16.01 15.71 -15.53
CA ASP A 65 -17.41 15.41 -15.83
C ASP A 65 -18.20 15.06 -14.55
N ILE A 66 -17.63 14.18 -13.72
CA ILE A 66 -18.29 13.76 -12.48
C ILE A 66 -18.45 14.94 -11.50
N ARG A 67 -17.50 15.87 -11.44
CA ARG A 67 -17.63 17.05 -10.57
C ARG A 67 -18.73 17.98 -11.06
N GLU A 68 -18.77 18.25 -12.36
CA GLU A 68 -19.83 19.07 -12.96
C GLU A 68 -21.22 18.47 -12.72
N MET A 69 -21.36 17.14 -12.79
CA MET A 69 -22.60 16.47 -12.41
C MET A 69 -22.96 16.67 -10.93
N LEU A 70 -21.99 16.51 -10.02
CA LEU A 70 -22.23 16.69 -8.59
C LEU A 70 -22.66 18.12 -8.26
N ASP A 71 -22.01 19.11 -8.86
CA ASP A 71 -22.35 20.51 -8.71
C ASP A 71 -23.77 20.79 -9.26
N HIS A 72 -24.10 20.24 -10.43
CA HIS A 72 -25.43 20.37 -11.03
C HIS A 72 -26.54 19.74 -10.16
N PHE A 73 -26.29 18.57 -9.58
CA PHE A 73 -27.25 17.88 -8.70
C PHE A 73 -27.22 18.36 -7.25
N GLY A 74 -26.38 19.33 -6.90
CA GLY A 74 -26.23 19.83 -5.53
C GLY A 74 -25.72 18.79 -4.53
N VAL A 75 -24.97 17.78 -4.98
CA VAL A 75 -24.48 16.69 -4.14
C VAL A 75 -23.19 17.08 -3.44
N GLN A 76 -23.24 17.24 -2.12
CA GLN A 76 -22.04 17.50 -1.32
C GLN A 76 -21.34 16.19 -0.92
N ILE A 77 -20.07 16.03 -1.32
CA ILE A 77 -19.25 14.90 -0.91
C ILE A 77 -18.66 15.16 0.48
N ARG A 78 -19.07 14.36 1.48
CA ARG A 78 -18.33 14.24 2.75
C ARG A 78 -17.09 13.36 2.54
N LYS A 79 -15.89 13.90 2.81
CA LYS A 79 -14.65 13.12 2.72
C LYS A 79 -14.52 12.13 3.87
N ILE A 80 -14.11 10.90 3.56
CA ILE A 80 -13.82 9.83 4.52
C ILE A 80 -12.44 9.25 4.16
N GLY A 81 -11.46 9.26 5.07
CA GLY A 81 -10.20 8.52 4.94
C GLY A 81 -8.89 9.14 5.44
N GLU A 82 -7.84 8.31 5.52
CA GLU A 82 -6.49 8.54 6.10
C GLU A 82 -5.60 9.58 5.37
N ALA A 83 -5.92 9.94 4.14
CA ALA A 83 -5.27 11.04 3.41
C ALA A 83 -6.32 12.07 3.02
N ARG A 84 -5.91 13.32 2.73
CA ARG A 84 -6.78 14.33 2.06
C ARG A 84 -7.51 13.78 0.80
N ASN A 85 -7.04 12.64 0.25
CA ASN A 85 -7.49 12.03 -0.99
C ASN A 85 -7.89 10.52 -0.95
N ARG A 86 -7.70 9.73 0.14
CA ARG A 86 -8.15 8.30 0.17
C ARG A 86 -7.99 7.59 1.53
N GLU A 87 -8.96 6.76 1.92
CA GLU A 87 -8.73 5.70 2.93
C GLU A 87 -8.03 4.50 2.27
N GLY A 88 -6.84 4.16 2.78
CA GLY A 88 -6.07 3.01 2.32
C GLY A 88 -6.43 1.74 3.09
N CYS A 89 -6.09 0.57 2.55
CA CYS A 89 -6.10 -0.63 3.38
C CYS A 89 -4.83 -0.67 4.24
N LYS A 90 -4.95 -0.73 5.58
CA LYS A 90 -3.81 -0.84 6.52
C LYS A 90 -2.77 -1.90 6.11
N LEU A 91 -3.22 -3.09 5.71
CA LEU A 91 -2.29 -4.16 5.33
C LEU A 91 -1.44 -3.83 4.11
N LYS A 92 -1.81 -2.87 3.25
CA LYS A 92 -0.97 -2.45 2.10
C LYS A 92 0.43 -1.98 2.52
N HIS A 93 0.58 -1.59 3.79
CA HIS A 93 1.82 -1.14 4.40
C HIS A 93 2.72 -2.28 4.89
N LEU A 94 2.19 -3.50 5.01
CA LEU A 94 2.99 -4.69 5.31
C LEU A 94 3.61 -5.19 4.00
N LEU A 95 4.93 -5.30 3.92
CA LEU A 95 5.61 -5.82 2.72
C LEU A 95 6.20 -7.21 2.96
N LYS A 96 5.62 -7.97 3.89
CA LYS A 96 5.97 -9.36 4.18
C LYS A 96 4.76 -10.20 4.57
N MET A 97 4.97 -11.47 4.88
CA MET A 97 3.89 -12.37 5.29
C MET A 97 3.33 -11.99 6.68
N LEU A 98 2.01 -11.98 6.82
CA LEU A 98 1.30 -11.81 8.09
C LEU A 98 1.26 -13.15 8.86
N VAL A 99 2.41 -13.61 9.35
CA VAL A 99 2.53 -14.90 10.05
C VAL A 99 2.04 -14.81 11.49
N LYS A 100 2.32 -13.70 12.19
CA LYS A 100 1.86 -13.43 13.56
C LYS A 100 1.07 -12.12 13.59
N GLN A 101 -0.22 -12.20 13.94
CA GLN A 101 -1.12 -11.03 13.96
C GLN A 101 -0.72 -10.03 15.04
N GLU A 102 -0.51 -10.51 16.27
CA GLU A 102 -0.19 -9.67 17.42
C GLU A 102 1.20 -9.00 17.31
N TYR A 103 2.00 -9.41 16.33
CA TYR A 103 3.32 -8.86 16.06
C TYR A 103 3.34 -8.06 14.75
N HIS A 104 3.28 -8.71 13.59
CA HIS A 104 3.33 -8.01 12.29
C HIS A 104 2.06 -7.20 12.01
N GLY A 105 0.90 -7.74 12.39
CA GLY A 105 -0.40 -7.08 12.23
C GLY A 105 -0.53 -5.85 13.14
N ARG A 106 -0.07 -5.97 14.39
CA ARG A 106 -0.01 -4.84 15.33
C ARG A 106 0.95 -3.76 14.82
N ALA A 107 2.15 -4.14 14.36
CA ALA A 107 3.12 -3.18 13.84
C ALA A 107 2.56 -2.34 12.68
N VAL A 108 1.91 -2.99 11.70
CA VAL A 108 1.35 -2.26 10.55
C VAL A 108 0.10 -1.45 10.89
N SER A 109 -0.70 -1.90 11.88
CA SER A 109 -1.87 -1.12 12.31
C SER A 109 -1.47 0.13 13.06
N VAL A 110 -0.50 0.04 13.99
CA VAL A 110 -0.15 1.13 14.90
C VAL A 110 0.79 2.15 14.25
N ALA A 111 1.79 1.70 13.47
CA ALA A 111 2.83 2.58 12.98
C ALA A 111 2.31 3.72 12.09
N ASN A 112 1.33 3.41 11.23
CA ASN A 112 0.79 4.37 10.29
C ASN A 112 -0.14 5.39 10.99
N GLU A 113 -0.96 4.92 11.95
CA GLU A 113 -1.81 5.79 12.76
C GLU A 113 -0.97 6.75 13.62
N LEU A 114 0.08 6.23 14.26
CA LEU A 114 0.99 7.03 15.07
C LEU A 114 1.71 8.09 14.24
N LEU A 115 2.19 7.72 13.05
CA LEU A 115 2.77 8.70 12.12
C LEU A 115 1.76 9.80 11.80
N LEU A 116 0.55 9.44 11.35
CA LEU A 116 -0.45 10.43 10.94
C LEU A 116 -0.90 11.33 12.09
N SER A 117 -1.06 10.79 13.31
CA SER A 117 -1.37 11.57 14.52
C SER A 117 -0.31 12.63 14.78
N ILE A 118 0.97 12.25 14.75
CA ILE A 118 2.07 13.17 15.01
C ILE A 118 2.14 14.26 13.93
N LEU A 119 1.90 13.93 12.66
CA LEU A 119 1.89 14.93 11.59
C LEU A 119 0.73 15.92 11.74
N ASP A 120 -0.44 15.45 12.15
CA ASP A 120 -1.63 16.28 12.37
C ASP A 120 -1.44 17.22 13.57
N GLU A 121 -0.95 16.68 14.69
CA GLU A 121 -0.58 17.46 15.90
C GLU A 121 0.42 18.59 15.59
N GLU A 122 1.41 18.31 14.74
CA GLU A 122 2.45 19.26 14.36
C GLU A 122 2.07 20.11 13.13
N GLY A 123 0.86 19.96 12.61
CA GLY A 123 0.35 20.71 11.46
C GLY A 123 1.13 20.47 10.15
N PHE A 124 1.90 19.38 10.05
CA PHE A 124 2.75 19.08 8.90
C PHE A 124 1.93 18.53 7.74
N LYS A 125 1.93 19.24 6.61
CA LYS A 125 1.22 18.84 5.39
C LYS A 125 2.10 17.97 4.51
N ALA A 126 1.88 16.66 4.56
CA ALA A 126 2.57 15.69 3.71
C ALA A 126 1.79 15.35 2.43
N ASP A 127 2.49 15.29 1.30
CA ASP A 127 2.02 14.71 0.03
C ASP A 127 2.05 13.17 0.08
N LEU A 128 3.05 12.62 0.75
CA LEU A 128 3.20 11.20 1.04
C LEU A 128 3.52 11.05 2.52
N ALA A 129 2.72 10.27 3.24
CA ALA A 129 2.99 9.88 4.62
C ALA A 129 2.60 8.42 4.83
N ASN A 130 3.59 7.56 5.01
CA ASN A 130 3.34 6.17 5.39
C ASN A 130 4.55 5.51 6.05
N VAL A 131 4.28 4.44 6.79
CA VAL A 131 5.28 3.51 7.29
C VAL A 131 5.12 2.18 6.55
N LYS A 132 6.20 1.62 6.01
CA LYS A 132 6.23 0.25 5.46
C LYS A 132 6.87 -0.69 6.48
N ILE A 133 6.18 -1.78 6.81
CA ILE A 133 6.72 -2.82 7.69
C ILE A 133 7.37 -3.91 6.85
N ILE A 134 8.68 -4.05 6.98
CA ILE A 134 9.53 -5.01 6.27
C ILE A 134 10.29 -5.91 7.26
N GLY A 135 11.25 -6.69 6.76
CA GLY A 135 12.19 -7.47 7.56
C GLY A 135 11.91 -8.98 7.51
N PRO A 136 12.79 -9.81 8.10
CA PRO A 136 12.51 -11.24 8.25
C PRO A 136 11.26 -11.46 9.13
N LEU A 137 10.74 -12.69 9.17
CA LEU A 137 9.56 -13.00 9.99
C LEU A 137 9.82 -12.90 11.51
N SER A 138 11.09 -12.82 11.91
CA SER A 138 11.53 -12.60 13.30
C SER A 138 11.66 -11.12 13.68
N LYS A 139 11.58 -10.17 12.73
CA LYS A 139 11.88 -8.75 12.96
C LYS A 139 11.02 -7.82 12.11
N ASN A 140 10.37 -6.84 12.73
CA ASN A 140 9.69 -5.73 12.06
C ASN A 140 10.60 -4.51 11.95
N ILE A 141 10.89 -4.12 10.72
CA ILE A 141 11.60 -2.87 10.40
C ILE A 141 10.57 -1.90 9.83
N ALA A 142 10.44 -0.73 10.45
CA ALA A 142 9.57 0.36 10.02
C ALA A 142 10.35 1.33 9.12
N LEU A 143 10.03 1.32 7.82
CA LEU A 143 10.52 2.31 6.87
C LEU A 143 9.53 3.47 6.78
N VAL A 144 9.92 4.63 7.31
CA VAL A 144 9.11 5.86 7.31
C VAL A 144 9.33 6.61 6.01
N ASN A 145 8.24 6.84 5.28
CA ASN A 145 8.22 7.55 4.00
C ASN A 145 7.44 8.85 4.17
N LEU A 146 8.14 9.97 4.06
CA LEU A 146 7.55 11.30 4.11
C LEU A 146 7.99 12.14 2.92
N LYS A 147 7.03 12.86 2.33
CA LYS A 147 7.28 13.86 1.30
C LYS A 147 6.34 15.06 1.51
N PRO A 148 6.83 16.31 1.51
CA PRO A 148 8.24 16.72 1.43
C PRO A 148 9.09 16.21 2.61
N ASP A 149 10.41 16.37 2.53
CA ASP A 149 11.31 15.96 3.62
C ASP A 149 10.96 16.76 4.90
N PRO A 150 10.68 16.10 6.04
CA PRO A 150 10.31 16.79 7.26
C PRO A 150 11.52 17.40 7.98
N PRO A 151 11.32 18.44 8.82
CA PRO A 151 12.38 18.97 9.67
C PRO A 151 12.86 17.94 10.70
N ASP A 152 14.10 18.07 11.15
CA ASP A 152 14.76 17.08 12.03
C ASP A 152 14.03 16.87 13.36
N PHE A 153 13.42 17.91 13.93
CA PHE A 153 12.62 17.77 15.16
C PHE A 153 11.48 16.77 14.96
N LEU A 154 10.81 16.82 13.80
CA LEU A 154 9.68 15.96 13.47
C LEU A 154 10.17 14.54 13.15
N LYS A 155 11.30 14.39 12.44
CA LYS A 155 11.96 13.09 12.23
C LYS A 155 12.24 12.41 13.58
N ASN A 156 12.83 13.15 14.52
CA ASN A 156 13.15 12.65 15.85
C ASN A 156 11.89 12.29 16.65
N LYS A 157 10.86 13.15 16.66
CA LYS A 157 9.58 12.88 17.35
C LYS A 157 8.94 11.57 16.86
N VAL A 158 8.82 11.41 15.54
CA VAL A 158 8.27 10.19 14.92
C VAL A 158 9.15 8.97 15.20
N LYS A 159 10.48 9.09 15.09
CA LYS A 159 11.42 7.99 15.34
C LYS A 159 11.32 7.47 16.78
N GLU A 160 11.32 8.37 17.75
CA GLU A 160 11.22 8.01 19.16
C GLU A 160 9.84 7.43 19.51
N ALA A 161 8.76 7.95 18.90
CA ALA A 161 7.43 7.39 19.07
C ALA A 161 7.33 5.96 18.51
N LEU A 162 7.85 5.72 17.31
CA LEU A 162 7.82 4.39 16.67
C LEU A 162 8.71 3.37 17.40
N LYS A 163 9.86 3.78 17.94
CA LYS A 163 10.73 2.90 18.75
C LYS A 163 10.07 2.41 20.04
N LYS A 164 9.11 3.17 20.59
CA LYS A 164 8.34 2.76 21.78
C LYS A 164 7.28 1.70 21.48
N VAL A 165 6.99 1.44 20.20
CA VAL A 165 6.08 0.38 19.81
C VAL A 165 6.79 -0.97 19.95
N GLU A 166 6.43 -1.76 20.95
CA GLU A 166 7.07 -3.04 21.33
C GLU A 166 7.30 -4.02 20.16
N VAL A 167 6.44 -3.94 19.15
CA VAL A 167 6.47 -4.84 17.98
C VAL A 167 7.26 -4.25 16.80
N ILE A 168 8.00 -3.17 16.99
CA ILE A 168 8.90 -2.55 15.99
C ILE A 168 10.33 -2.61 16.53
N ASP A 169 11.21 -3.32 15.82
CA ASP A 169 12.59 -3.55 16.26
C ASP A 169 13.56 -2.50 15.70
N GLU A 170 13.18 -1.86 14.59
CA GLU A 170 14.03 -0.88 13.90
C GLU A 170 13.17 0.15 13.18
N VAL A 171 13.63 1.40 13.19
CA VAL A 171 12.98 2.53 12.51
C VAL A 171 14.00 3.22 11.63
N PHE A 172 13.68 3.38 10.35
CA PHE A 172 14.52 4.05 9.37
C PHE A 172 13.69 5.04 8.54
N PHE A 173 14.19 6.26 8.40
CA PHE A 173 13.60 7.25 7.50
C PHE A 173 14.17 7.06 6.10
N VAL A 174 13.28 6.93 5.12
CA VAL A 174 13.68 6.84 3.71
C VAL A 174 13.87 8.26 3.17
N ASP A 175 14.97 8.88 3.58
CA ASP A 175 15.40 10.22 3.16
C ASP A 175 16.44 10.19 2.02
N THR A 176 17.05 9.03 1.79
CA THR A 176 17.92 8.76 0.64
C THR A 176 17.39 7.60 -0.21
N PRO A 177 17.85 7.43 -1.47
CA PRO A 177 17.63 6.21 -2.23
C PRO A 177 18.05 4.96 -1.45
N ILE A 178 17.26 3.89 -1.59
CA ILE A 178 17.50 2.61 -0.90
C ILE A 178 17.41 1.43 -1.88
N GLU A 179 18.12 0.35 -1.53
CA GLU A 179 17.94 -0.95 -2.15
C GLU A 179 17.20 -1.88 -1.20
N LEU A 180 16.12 -2.49 -1.68
CA LEU A 180 15.34 -3.47 -0.94
C LEU A 180 15.78 -4.90 -1.31
N ASP A 181 16.00 -5.73 -0.29
CA ASP A 181 16.18 -7.17 -0.47
C ASP A 181 14.80 -7.84 -0.56
N ILE A 182 14.43 -8.33 -1.74
CA ILE A 182 13.13 -8.96 -1.99
C ILE A 182 13.29 -10.44 -2.28
N VAL A 183 12.61 -11.26 -1.49
CA VAL A 183 12.43 -12.69 -1.77
C VAL A 183 11.07 -12.88 -2.43
N ALA A 184 11.03 -13.48 -3.61
CA ALA A 184 9.80 -13.69 -4.39
C ALA A 184 9.59 -15.16 -4.72
N ASN A 185 8.33 -15.57 -4.86
CA ASN A 185 8.03 -16.93 -5.31
C ASN A 185 8.56 -17.16 -6.74
N PRO A 186 8.74 -18.43 -7.17
CA PRO A 186 9.31 -18.75 -8.48
C PRO A 186 8.60 -18.06 -9.66
N SER A 187 7.26 -18.00 -9.63
CA SER A 187 6.48 -17.40 -10.71
C SER A 187 6.72 -15.91 -10.88
N ILE A 188 6.95 -15.17 -9.80
CA ILE A 188 7.30 -13.74 -9.86
C ILE A 188 8.78 -13.59 -10.19
N TYR A 189 9.66 -14.34 -9.51
CA TYR A 189 11.10 -14.20 -9.66
C TYR A 189 11.57 -14.43 -11.09
N ARG A 190 11.03 -15.47 -11.74
CA ARG A 190 11.39 -15.87 -13.11
C ARG A 190 10.65 -15.08 -14.20
N ASN A 191 9.77 -14.15 -13.82
CA ASN A 191 9.00 -13.33 -14.75
C ASN A 191 9.40 -11.86 -14.62
N GLU A 192 10.05 -11.33 -15.64
CA GLU A 192 10.56 -9.95 -15.62
C GLU A 192 9.45 -8.91 -15.50
N SER A 193 8.37 -9.02 -16.28
CA SER A 193 7.25 -8.09 -16.22
C SER A 193 6.60 -8.04 -14.83
N SER A 194 6.56 -9.17 -14.12
CA SER A 194 6.06 -9.25 -12.74
C SER A 194 6.98 -8.51 -11.77
N ARG A 195 8.31 -8.69 -11.89
CA ARG A 195 9.29 -7.95 -11.09
C ARG A 195 9.22 -6.46 -11.36
N GLU A 196 9.12 -6.07 -12.62
CA GLU A 196 9.01 -4.67 -13.04
C GLU A 196 7.72 -4.03 -12.51
N TRP A 197 6.58 -4.71 -12.62
CA TRP A 197 5.32 -4.22 -12.09
C TRP A 197 5.36 -4.07 -10.57
N ILE A 198 5.98 -5.00 -9.83
CA ILE A 198 6.15 -4.87 -8.39
C ILE A 198 7.02 -3.66 -8.06
N LEU A 199 8.14 -3.47 -8.74
CA LEU A 199 9.04 -2.35 -8.49
C LEU A 199 8.38 -1.01 -8.86
N LYS A 200 8.05 -0.81 -10.13
CA LYS A 200 7.61 0.46 -10.68
C LYS A 200 6.14 0.76 -10.37
N GLY A 201 5.28 -0.25 -10.43
CA GLY A 201 3.84 -0.10 -10.27
C GLY A 201 3.35 -0.15 -8.83
N ARG A 202 4.02 -0.93 -7.96
CA ARG A 202 3.57 -1.16 -6.58
C ARG A 202 4.45 -0.53 -5.52
N LEU A 203 5.76 -0.68 -5.60
CA LEU A 203 6.67 -0.21 -4.55
C LEU A 203 7.00 1.27 -4.74
N GLN A 204 7.60 1.66 -5.86
CA GLN A 204 8.09 3.02 -6.07
C GLN A 204 7.06 4.15 -5.77
N PRO A 205 5.77 4.03 -6.12
CA PRO A 205 4.78 5.07 -5.82
C PRO A 205 4.52 5.29 -4.32
N GLU A 206 4.90 4.33 -3.49
CA GLU A 206 4.63 4.33 -2.04
C GLU A 206 5.89 4.70 -1.22
N PHE A 207 7.01 5.02 -1.87
CA PHE A 207 8.26 5.42 -1.22
C PHE A 207 8.59 6.87 -1.53
N SER A 208 9.17 7.58 -0.55
CA SER A 208 9.57 8.99 -0.67
C SER A 208 10.78 9.19 -1.58
N GLN A 209 11.62 8.16 -1.72
CA GLN A 209 12.86 8.18 -2.50
C GLN A 209 12.90 7.07 -3.55
N LYS A 210 13.91 7.12 -4.42
CA LYS A 210 14.18 6.06 -5.39
C LYS A 210 14.43 4.73 -4.67
N VAL A 211 13.73 3.70 -5.12
CA VAL A 211 13.91 2.33 -4.67
C VAL A 211 14.51 1.51 -5.80
N VAL A 212 15.59 0.78 -5.50
CA VAL A 212 16.07 -0.32 -6.32
C VAL A 212 15.88 -1.63 -5.58
N VAL A 213 15.98 -2.77 -6.26
CA VAL A 213 15.66 -4.08 -5.67
C VAL A 213 16.71 -5.11 -6.00
N ARG A 214 17.16 -5.82 -4.96
CA ARG A 214 17.90 -7.07 -5.08
C ARG A 214 16.93 -8.24 -4.95
N TRP A 215 16.72 -8.96 -6.04
CA TRP A 215 15.80 -10.10 -6.08
C TRP A 215 16.48 -11.41 -5.64
N ARG A 216 15.75 -12.23 -4.89
CA ARG A 216 16.11 -13.61 -4.58
C ARG A 216 14.90 -14.52 -4.76
N GLU A 217 15.13 -15.72 -5.27
CA GLU A 217 14.07 -16.71 -5.38
C GLU A 217 13.77 -17.33 -4.01
N SER A 218 12.49 -17.45 -3.67
CA SER A 218 12.00 -18.08 -2.45
C SER A 218 12.05 -19.60 -2.58
N LYS A 219 12.64 -20.27 -1.58
CA LYS A 219 12.45 -21.71 -1.34
C LYS A 219 11.25 -22.03 -0.45
N ASN A 220 10.58 -21.00 0.09
CA ASN A 220 9.43 -21.16 0.97
C ASN A 220 8.14 -21.25 0.15
N ASN A 221 7.60 -22.46 0.03
CA ASN A 221 6.35 -22.76 -0.69
C ASN A 221 5.10 -22.08 -0.09
N ARG A 222 5.19 -21.55 1.14
CA ARG A 222 4.09 -20.79 1.76
C ARG A 222 4.03 -19.35 1.24
N LEU A 223 5.10 -18.82 0.65
CA LEU A 223 5.11 -17.49 0.06
C LEU A 223 4.49 -17.55 -1.34
N ARG A 224 3.29 -16.98 -1.50
CA ARG A 224 2.56 -16.95 -2.78
C ARG A 224 2.87 -15.71 -3.62
N THR A 225 3.53 -14.71 -3.05
CA THR A 225 3.93 -13.49 -3.76
C THR A 225 5.39 -13.15 -3.49
N PHE A 226 5.66 -12.08 -2.74
CA PHE A 226 7.00 -11.63 -2.38
C PHE A 226 7.05 -11.17 -0.93
N GLN A 227 8.25 -10.96 -0.40
CA GLN A 227 8.48 -10.31 0.88
C GLN A 227 9.75 -9.47 0.81
N VAL A 228 9.71 -8.29 1.41
CA VAL A 228 10.88 -7.43 1.61
C VAL A 228 11.52 -7.85 2.94
N VAL A 229 12.69 -8.48 2.88
CA VAL A 229 13.36 -9.06 4.05
C VAL A 229 14.40 -8.15 4.67
N GLY A 230 14.78 -7.07 3.98
CA GLY A 230 15.79 -6.12 4.44
C GLY A 230 15.92 -4.95 3.48
N TYR A 231 16.82 -4.03 3.82
CA TYR A 231 17.15 -2.86 3.03
C TYR A 231 18.61 -2.46 3.27
N ARG A 232 19.15 -1.63 2.38
CA ARG A 232 20.42 -0.92 2.55
C ARG A 232 20.38 0.43 1.84
N ARG A 233 21.22 1.37 2.28
CA ARG A 233 21.41 2.63 1.56
C ARG A 233 21.97 2.33 0.17
N TRP A 234 21.46 3.04 -0.84
CA TRP A 234 21.93 2.89 -2.21
C TRP A 234 22.96 3.97 -2.54
N GLU A 235 24.23 3.60 -2.52
CA GLU A 235 25.36 4.52 -2.72
C GLU A 235 25.67 4.78 -4.22
N ASN A 236 25.10 3.99 -5.14
CA ASN A 236 25.35 4.09 -6.58
C ASN A 236 24.38 5.06 -7.28
N GLY A 237 24.39 6.32 -6.84
CA GLY A 237 23.57 7.40 -7.41
C GLY A 237 23.98 7.89 -8.82
N ASN A 238 25.14 7.48 -9.35
CA ASN A 238 25.76 8.08 -10.54
C ASN A 238 26.03 7.12 -11.73
N LYS A 239 25.36 5.96 -11.82
CA LYS A 239 25.41 5.13 -13.03
C LYS A 239 24.01 4.66 -13.41
N GLY A 240 23.35 5.46 -14.24
CA GLY A 240 22.08 5.18 -14.89
C GLY A 240 21.79 6.27 -15.89
#